data_AF-A0A662M1J7-F1
#
_entry.id   AF-A0A662M1J7-F1
#
_cell.length_a   1.000
_cell.length_b   1.000
_cell.length_c   1.000
_cell.angle_alpha   90.00
_cell.angle_beta   90.00
_cell.angle_gamma   90.00
#
_symmetry.space_group_name_H-M   'P 1'
#
loop_
_entity.id
_entity.type
_entity.pdbx_description
1 polymer ?
#
loop_
_entity_poly.entity_id
_entity_poly.type
_entity_poly.pdbx_seq_one_letter_code
_entity_poly.pdbx_strand_id
1 'polypeptide(L)' 'PEGIEAISEKPDVSKNEIYGVATFYTQFKFHKLGKNQIKVCMGTACHVKG' A
#
# COMPACT_ATOMS: atom_id res chain seq x y z
N PRO A 1 -10.12 -4.22 -7.02
CA PRO A 1 -10.42 -2.98 -7.80
C PRO A 1 -11.52 -2.14 -7.14
N GLU A 2 -12.51 -2.79 -6.53
CA GLU A 2 -13.64 -2.17 -5.82
C GLU A 2 -13.23 -1.07 -4.82
N GLY A 3 -12.15 -1.26 -4.05
CA GLY A 3 -11.67 -0.25 -3.11
C GLY A 3 -11.24 1.08 -3.76
N ILE A 4 -10.72 1.04 -5.00
CA ILE A 4 -10.35 2.25 -5.75
C ILE A 4 -11.61 2.93 -6.30
N GLU A 5 -12.61 2.15 -6.70
CA GLU A 5 -13.88 2.68 -7.19
C GLU A 5 -14.64 3.41 -6.09
N ALA A 6 -14.71 2.82 -4.89
CA ALA A 6 -15.34 3.43 -3.71
C ALA A 6 -14.64 4.74 -3.27
N ILE A 7 -13.33 4.86 -3.48
CA ILE A 7 -12.60 6.09 -3.17
C ILE A 7 -12.80 7.14 -4.26
N SER A 8 -12.93 6.72 -5.53
CA SER A 8 -13.17 7.61 -6.67
C SER A 8 -14.56 8.22 -6.72
N GLU A 9 -15.51 7.75 -5.90
CA GLU A 9 -16.81 8.40 -5.71
C GLU A 9 -16.72 9.70 -4.90
N LYS A 10 -15.59 9.95 -4.20
CA LYS A 10 -15.37 11.22 -3.55
C LYS A 10 -15.11 12.32 -4.59
N PRO A 11 -15.78 13.48 -4.47
CA PRO A 11 -15.47 14.61 -5.31
C PRO A 11 -14.00 15.02 -5.11
N ASP A 12 -13.37 15.46 -6.20
CA ASP A 12 -11.99 16.00 -6.26
C ASP A 12 -10.83 15.00 -6.40
N VAL A 13 -11.06 13.69 -6.53
CA VAL A 13 -9.95 12.71 -6.72
C VAL A 13 -10.21 11.77 -7.91
N SER A 14 -9.30 11.76 -8.88
CA SER A 14 -9.40 10.89 -10.05
C SER A 14 -8.91 9.47 -9.77
N LYS A 15 -9.43 8.46 -10.50
CA LYS A 15 -8.94 7.07 -10.41
C LYS A 15 -7.42 6.98 -10.64
N ASN A 16 -6.88 7.75 -11.59
CA ASN A 16 -5.45 7.73 -11.89
C ASN A 16 -4.61 8.22 -10.72
N GLU A 17 -5.07 9.24 -10.00
CA GLU A 17 -4.38 9.76 -8.82
C GLU A 17 -4.38 8.74 -7.67
N ILE A 18 -5.51 8.04 -7.47
CA ILE A 18 -5.61 6.97 -6.48
C ILE A 18 -4.67 5.81 -6.84
N TYR A 19 -4.59 5.43 -8.12
CA TYR A 19 -3.62 4.43 -8.58
C TYR A 19 -2.17 4.89 -8.36
N GLY A 20 -1.87 6.18 -8.58
CA GLY A 20 -0.56 6.75 -8.29
C GLY A 20 -0.16 6.59 -6.83
N VAL A 21 -1.05 6.94 -5.89
CA VAL A 21 -0.80 6.79 -4.44
C VAL A 21 -0.72 5.32 -4.04
N ALA A 22 -1.63 4.48 -4.55
CA ALA A 22 -1.69 3.06 -4.21
C ALA A 22 -0.48 2.26 -4.74
N THR A 23 0.15 2.71 -5.82
CA THR A 23 1.40 2.13 -6.34
C THR A 23 2.64 2.69 -5.66
N PHE A 24 2.60 3.96 -5.23
CA PHE A 24 3.71 4.61 -4.55
C PHE A 24 3.96 4.03 -3.14
N TYR A 25 2.91 3.86 -2.34
CA TYR A 25 3.05 3.33 -0.99
C TYR A 25 3.05 1.80 -0.97
N THR A 26 4.16 1.23 -0.49
CA THR A 26 4.37 -0.22 -0.37
C THR A 26 3.41 -0.93 0.58
N GLN A 27 2.55 -0.21 1.29
CA GLN A 27 1.54 -0.76 2.20
C GLN A 27 0.31 -1.27 1.44
N PHE A 28 -0.04 -0.63 0.32
CA PHE A 28 -1.14 -1.07 -0.51
C PHE A 28 -0.72 -2.25 -1.39
N LYS A 29 -1.67 -3.16 -1.62
CA LYS A 29 -1.46 -4.40 -2.37
C LYS A 29 -2.68 -4.65 -3.26
N PHE A 30 -2.41 -4.91 -4.53
CA PHE A 30 -3.45 -5.18 -5.54
C PHE A 30 -3.84 -6.67 -5.60
N HIS A 31 -3.09 -7.53 -4.92
CA HIS A 31 -3.36 -8.95 -4.80
C HIS A 31 -3.57 -9.32 -3.33
N LYS A 32 -4.33 -10.40 -3.10
CA LYS A 32 -4.58 -10.92 -1.75
C LYS A 32 -3.28 -11.39 -1.13
N LEU A 33 -2.98 -10.88 0.05
CA LEU A 33 -1.83 -11.31 0.84
C LEU A 33 -2.16 -12.59 1.59
N GLY A 34 -1.13 -13.37 1.91
CA GLY A 34 -1.27 -14.50 2.83
C GLY A 34 -1.85 -14.06 4.18
N LYS A 35 -2.48 -14.99 4.91
CA LYS A 35 -3.08 -14.74 6.23
C LYS A 35 -2.10 -14.10 7.22
N ASN A 36 -0.82 -14.46 7.11
CA ASN A 36 0.25 -13.95 7.94
C ASN A 36 1.23 -13.13 7.09
N GLN A 37 1.40 -11.87 7.44
CA GLN A 37 2.38 -10.97 6.85
C GLN A 37 3.52 -10.73 7.83
N ILE A 38 4.67 -11.39 7.61
CA ILE A 38 5.87 -11.17 8.42
C ILE A 38 6.71 -10.09 7.73
N LYS A 39 6.97 -8.98 8.42
CA LYS A 39 7.82 -7.89 7.94
C LYS A 39 9.04 -7.77 8.85
N VAL A 40 10.23 -8.01 8.30
CA VAL A 40 11.49 -7.86 9.03
C VAL A 40 12.11 -6.51 8.66
N CYS A 41 12.52 -5.75 9.68
CA CYS A 41 13.20 -4.49 9.47
C CYS A 41 14.59 -4.75 8.84
N MET A 42 14.86 -4.12 7.70
CA MET A 42 16.16 -4.19 7.01
C MET A 42 16.90 -2.84 7.06
N GLY A 43 16.51 -1.97 7.97
CA GLY A 43 17.18 -0.67 8.18
C GLY A 43 18.51 -0.83 8.93
N THR A 44 19.43 0.11 8.74
CA THR A 44 20.75 0.12 9.40
C THR A 44 20.63 0.08 10.93
N ALA A 45 19.67 0.80 11.50
CA ALA A 45 19.42 0.77 12.94
C ALA A 45 19.05 -0.63 13.48
N CYS A 46 18.25 -1.39 12.71
CA CYS A 46 17.89 -2.77 13.03
C CYS A 46 19.07 -3.72 12.80
N HIS A 47 19.85 -3.48 11.75
CA HIS A 47 21.04 -4.28 11.44
C HIS A 47 22.12 -4.20 12.52
N VAL A 48 22.31 -3.02 13.14
CA VAL A 48 23.31 -2.81 14.19
C VAL A 48 22.88 -3.40 15.54
N LYS A 49 21.57 -3.41 15.84
CA LYS A 49 21.07 -3.83 17.16
C LYS A 49 20.51 -5.25 17.23
N GLY A 50 20.12 -5.85 16.10
CA GLY A 50 19.37 -7.10 16.07
C GLY A 50 17.91 -6.89 16.43
#